data_AF-D2I2S9-F1
#
_entry.id   AF-D2I2S9-F1
#
_cell.length_a   1.000
_cell.length_b   1.000
_cell.length_c   1.000
_cell.angle_alpha   90.00
_cell.angle_beta   90.00
_cell.angle_gamma   90.00
#
_symmetry.space_group_name_H-M   'P 1'
#
loop_
_entity.id
_entity.type
_entity.pdbx_description
1 polymer ?
#
loop_
_entity_poly.entity_id
_entity_poly.type
_entity_poly.pdbx_seq_one_letter_code
_entity_poly.pdbx_strand_id
1 'polypeptide(L)'
;APPDAPNAIPAEPPLQASKRRRAKITGRERKAMRVLPVVVGAFLVCWTPFFVVHITRALCPACTVSPRLVSAVTWLGYVNSALNPLIYTVFNAEFRAVFRKALRLCC
;
A
#
# COMPACT_ATOMS: atom_id res chain seq x y z
N ALA A 1 21.34 -32.82 -67.09
CA ALA A 1 20.40 -32.46 -66.01
C ALA A 1 19.98 -33.76 -65.31
N PRO A 2 20.29 -33.96 -64.02
CA PRO A 2 19.69 -35.05 -63.25
C PRO A 2 18.35 -34.61 -62.66
N PRO A 3 17.36 -35.51 -62.51
CA PRO A 3 16.06 -35.22 -61.93
C PRO A 3 15.99 -35.48 -60.41
N ASP A 4 15.08 -34.75 -59.77
CA ASP A 4 14.30 -35.06 -58.56
C ASP A 4 15.01 -35.46 -57.25
N ALA A 5 15.16 -34.47 -56.36
CA ALA A 5 15.30 -34.68 -54.92
C ALA A 5 13.90 -34.78 -54.27
N PRO A 6 13.59 -35.84 -53.48
CA PRO A 6 12.28 -35.97 -52.86
C PRO A 6 12.21 -35.31 -51.47
N ASN A 7 11.12 -34.59 -51.29
CA ASN A 7 10.30 -34.46 -50.08
C ASN A 7 10.83 -33.72 -48.84
N ALA A 8 10.04 -32.70 -48.50
CA ALA A 8 10.11 -31.82 -47.35
C ALA A 8 9.97 -32.53 -45.99
N ILE A 9 10.61 -31.94 -44.98
CA ILE A 9 10.07 -31.89 -43.61
C ILE A 9 9.87 -30.41 -43.26
N PRO A 10 8.66 -29.94 -42.92
CA PRO A 10 8.46 -28.59 -42.45
C PRO A 10 9.11 -28.46 -41.07
N ALA A 11 10.11 -27.58 -40.94
CA ALA A 11 10.57 -27.17 -39.62
C ALA A 11 9.45 -26.37 -38.96
N GLU A 12 8.81 -26.93 -37.91
CA GLU A 12 7.90 -26.16 -37.07
C GLU A 12 8.62 -24.91 -36.55
N PRO A 13 8.00 -23.72 -36.62
CA PRO A 13 8.59 -22.55 -35.98
C PRO A 13 8.70 -22.86 -34.48
N PRO A 14 9.83 -22.52 -33.83
CA PRO A 14 9.96 -22.74 -32.40
C PRO A 14 8.78 -22.04 -31.73
N LEU A 15 8.05 -22.78 -30.89
CA LEU A 15 7.09 -22.26 -29.92
C LEU A 15 7.79 -21.07 -29.24
N GLN A 16 7.52 -19.86 -29.73
CA GLN A 16 8.11 -18.63 -29.23
C GLN A 16 7.69 -18.59 -27.78
N ALA A 17 8.61 -19.04 -26.91
CA ALA A 17 8.42 -19.09 -25.48
C ALA A 17 7.84 -17.74 -25.12
N SER A 18 6.57 -17.75 -24.70
CA SER A 18 5.82 -16.56 -24.35
C SER A 18 6.76 -15.73 -23.51
N LYS A 19 7.33 -14.66 -24.11
CA LYS A 19 8.21 -13.74 -23.42
C LYS A 19 7.29 -13.15 -22.39
N ARG A 20 7.26 -13.77 -21.21
CA ARG A 20 6.49 -13.37 -20.05
C ARG A 20 6.91 -11.93 -19.88
N ARG A 21 6.12 -10.98 -20.39
CA ARG A 21 6.43 -9.56 -20.40
C ARG A 21 6.57 -9.24 -18.93
N ARG A 22 7.81 -9.25 -18.44
CA ARG A 22 8.09 -8.93 -17.05
C ARG A 22 7.76 -7.46 -17.00
N ALA A 23 6.57 -7.15 -16.46
CA ALA A 23 6.08 -5.79 -16.38
C ALA A 23 7.20 -4.97 -15.76
N LYS A 24 7.76 -4.04 -16.55
CA LYS A 24 8.93 -3.27 -16.14
C LYS A 24 8.40 -2.21 -15.21
N ILE A 25 8.36 -2.54 -13.91
CA ILE A 25 7.88 -1.66 -12.84
C ILE A 25 8.64 -0.34 -12.96
N THR A 26 7.93 0.70 -13.38
CA THR A 26 8.47 2.05 -13.56
C THR A 26 8.94 2.61 -12.22
N GLY A 27 9.87 3.57 -12.23
CA GLY A 27 10.35 4.20 -10.99
C GLY A 27 9.22 4.80 -10.14
N ARG A 28 8.14 5.24 -10.79
CA ARG A 28 6.93 5.77 -10.16
C ARG A 28 6.12 4.68 -9.45
N GLU A 29 5.93 3.54 -10.10
CA GLU A 29 5.29 2.36 -9.48
C GLU A 29 6.12 1.83 -8.30
N ARG A 30 7.46 1.82 -8.40
CA ARG A 30 8.33 1.41 -7.29
C ARG A 30 8.24 2.35 -6.09
N LYS A 31 7.98 3.64 -6.30
CA LYS A 31 7.75 4.61 -5.21
C LYS A 31 6.41 4.35 -4.54
N ALA A 32 5.34 4.16 -5.31
CA ALA A 32 4.01 3.82 -4.76
C ALA A 32 4.02 2.51 -3.96
N MET A 33 4.73 1.50 -4.44
CA MET A 33 4.86 0.18 -3.79
C MET A 33 5.62 0.21 -2.45
N ARG A 34 6.39 1.28 -2.19
CA ARG A 34 7.04 1.51 -0.88
C ARG A 34 6.13 2.24 0.10
N VAL A 35 5.31 3.15 -0.40
CA VAL A 35 4.47 4.01 0.44
C VAL A 35 3.19 3.29 0.84
N LEU A 36 2.59 2.53 -0.07
CA LEU A 36 1.32 1.84 0.15
C LEU A 36 1.35 0.90 1.37
N PRO A 37 2.36 0.03 1.59
CA PRO A 37 2.40 -0.82 2.77
C PRO A 37 2.56 -0.02 4.07
N VAL A 38 3.25 1.12 4.03
CA VAL A 38 3.45 1.96 5.21
C VAL A 38 2.16 2.69 5.59
N VAL A 39 1.42 3.21 4.60
CA VAL A 39 0.10 3.83 4.84
C VAL A 39 -0.86 2.80 5.41
N VAL A 40 -0.93 1.62 4.78
CA VAL A 40 -1.81 0.53 5.22
C VAL A 40 -1.41 0.04 6.61
N GLY A 41 -0.11 -0.13 6.88
CA GLY A 41 0.39 -0.53 8.19
C GLY A 41 0.07 0.50 9.29
N ALA A 42 0.28 1.79 9.02
CA ALA A 42 -0.04 2.86 9.96
C ALA A 42 -1.55 2.92 10.25
N PHE A 43 -2.38 2.79 9.21
CA PHE A 43 -3.83 2.73 9.34
C PHE A 43 -4.25 1.54 10.21
N LEU A 44 -3.75 0.33 9.91
CA LEU A 44 -4.06 -0.87 10.69
C LEU A 44 -3.64 -0.72 12.15
N VAL A 45 -2.40 -0.30 12.43
CA VAL A 45 -1.92 -0.12 13.81
C VAL A 45 -2.76 0.88 14.60
N CYS A 46 -3.23 1.97 13.98
CA CYS A 46 -4.07 2.95 14.66
C CYS A 46 -5.51 2.44 14.88
N TRP A 47 -6.04 1.64 13.95
CA TRP A 47 -7.43 1.18 14.00
C TRP A 47 -7.62 -0.14 14.74
N THR A 48 -6.65 -1.05 14.72
CA THR A 48 -6.73 -2.36 15.40
C THR A 48 -7.16 -2.24 16.87
N PRO A 49 -6.51 -1.43 17.73
CA PRO A 49 -6.92 -1.32 19.13
C PRO A 49 -8.34 -0.74 19.30
N PHE A 50 -8.77 0.18 18.43
CA PHE A 50 -10.14 0.68 18.44
C PHE A 50 -11.14 -0.44 18.12
N PHE A 51 -10.91 -1.20 17.05
CA PHE A 51 -11.75 -2.33 16.68
C PHE A 51 -11.78 -3.41 17.77
N VAL A 52 -10.63 -3.77 18.35
CA VAL A 52 -10.56 -4.75 19.43
C VAL A 52 -11.42 -4.30 20.62
N VAL A 53 -11.23 -3.08 21.12
CA VAL A 53 -12.00 -2.58 22.28
C VAL A 53 -13.50 -2.57 22.01
N HIS A 54 -13.94 -2.08 20.85
CA HIS A 54 -15.36 -2.00 20.54
C HIS A 54 -16.00 -3.35 20.25
N ILE A 55 -15.30 -4.25 19.55
CA ILE A 55 -15.76 -5.62 19.32
C ILE A 55 -15.85 -6.37 20.66
N THR A 56 -14.85 -6.24 21.54
CA THR A 56 -14.90 -6.85 22.88
C THR A 56 -16.10 -6.35 23.69
N ARG A 57 -16.39 -5.05 23.67
CA ARG A 57 -17.58 -4.51 24.35
C ARG A 57 -18.90 -5.02 23.75
N ALA A 58 -18.95 -5.22 22.44
CA ALA A 58 -20.14 -5.72 21.75
C ALA A 58 -20.38 -7.22 22.02
N LEU A 59 -19.32 -8.03 21.99
CA LEU A 59 -19.40 -9.48 22.18
C LEU A 59 -19.48 -9.90 23.65
N CYS A 60 -18.94 -9.07 24.56
CA CYS A 60 -18.92 -9.36 25.99
C CYS A 60 -19.38 -8.12 26.78
N PRO A 61 -20.71 -7.96 26.98
CA PRO A 61 -21.25 -6.87 27.79
C PRO A 61 -20.79 -6.91 29.25
N ALA A 62 -20.47 -8.10 29.77
CA ALA A 62 -19.94 -8.31 31.12
C ALA A 62 -18.44 -7.96 31.25
N CYS A 63 -17.72 -7.82 30.13
CA CYS A 63 -16.30 -7.48 30.15
C CYS A 63 -16.14 -5.98 30.43
N THR A 64 -15.60 -5.66 31.61
CA THR A 64 -15.31 -4.27 31.99
C THR A 64 -14.04 -3.79 31.29
N VAL A 65 -14.21 -2.99 30.23
CA VAL A 65 -13.09 -2.26 29.62
C VAL A 65 -12.82 -1.00 30.42
N SER A 66 -11.55 -0.78 30.79
CA SER A 66 -11.14 0.40 31.56
C SER A 66 -11.51 1.69 30.80
N PRO A 67 -12.08 2.71 31.49
CA PRO A 67 -12.40 4.00 30.88
C PRO A 67 -11.17 4.67 30.25
N ARG A 68 -9.98 4.49 30.87
CA ARG A 68 -8.71 4.99 30.33
C ARG A 68 -8.35 4.35 29.00
N LEU A 69 -8.61 3.05 28.84
CA LEU A 69 -8.36 2.34 27.59
C LEU A 69 -9.32 2.82 26.50
N VAL A 70 -10.60 3.02 26.83
CA VAL A 70 -11.61 3.60 25.93
C VAL A 70 -11.19 5.00 25.49
N SER A 71 -10.80 5.88 26.42
CA SER A 71 -10.31 7.20 26.08
C SER A 71 -9.06 7.13 25.19
N ALA A 72 -8.10 6.27 25.51
CA ALA A 72 -6.87 6.11 24.71
C ALA A 72 -7.17 5.67 23.27
N VAL A 73 -8.07 4.71 23.06
CA VAL A 73 -8.43 4.29 21.69
C VAL A 73 -9.20 5.35 20.92
N THR A 74 -10.04 6.15 21.60
CA THR A 74 -10.71 7.31 20.98
C THR A 74 -9.70 8.37 20.55
N TRP A 75 -8.74 8.70 21.42
CA TRP A 75 -7.66 9.62 21.08
C TRP A 75 -6.79 9.11 19.93
N LEU A 76 -6.53 7.80 19.88
CA LEU A 76 -5.81 7.18 18.78
C LEU A 76 -6.57 7.30 17.44
N GLY A 77 -7.90 7.23 17.46
CA GLY A 77 -8.75 7.52 16.30
C GLY A 77 -8.59 8.96 15.80
N TYR A 78 -8.49 9.95 16.69
CA TYR A 78 -8.20 11.33 16.30
C TYR A 78 -6.78 11.49 15.72
N VAL A 79 -5.80 10.79 16.29
CA VAL A 79 -4.43 10.75 15.76
C VAL A 79 -4.42 10.14 14.35
N ASN A 80 -5.24 9.12 14.06
CA ASN A 80 -5.34 8.55 12.71
C ASN A 80 -5.78 9.60 11.66
N SER A 81 -6.69 10.51 12.01
CA SER A 81 -7.06 11.62 11.12
C SER A 81 -5.89 12.59 10.88
N ALA A 82 -5.14 12.92 11.92
CA ALA A 82 -3.94 13.77 11.83
C ALA A 82 -2.75 13.09 11.12
N LEU A 83 -2.70 11.75 11.15
CA LEU A 83 -1.70 10.97 10.44
C LEU A 83 -1.86 11.02 8.93
N ASN A 84 -3.06 11.31 8.39
CA ASN A 84 -3.25 11.40 6.94
C ASN A 84 -2.31 12.46 6.31
N PRO A 85 -2.32 13.76 6.72
CA PRO A 85 -1.32 14.74 6.27
C PRO A 85 0.14 14.32 6.55
N LEU A 86 0.40 13.67 7.69
CA LEU A 86 1.74 13.27 8.09
C LEU A 86 2.32 12.18 7.17
N ILE A 87 1.51 11.18 6.85
CA ILE A 87 1.86 10.10 5.92
C ILE A 87 2.13 10.70 4.53
N TYR A 88 1.27 11.58 4.02
CA TYR A 88 1.49 12.20 2.71
C TYR A 88 2.74 13.09 2.67
N THR A 89 3.04 13.81 3.76
CA THR A 89 4.22 14.66 3.85
C THR A 89 5.51 13.85 4.03
N VAL A 90 5.56 12.85 4.91
CA VAL A 90 6.79 12.07 5.14
C VAL A 90 7.21 11.29 3.90
N PHE A 91 6.26 10.76 3.13
CA PHE A 91 6.53 9.89 1.99
C PHE A 91 6.59 10.60 0.62
N ASN A 92 6.22 11.88 0.55
CA ASN A 92 6.35 12.67 -0.67
C ASN A 92 7.09 13.98 -0.43
N ALA A 93 8.33 14.05 -0.97
CA ALA A 93 9.19 15.23 -0.87
C ALA A 93 8.54 16.52 -1.40
N GLU A 94 7.64 16.42 -2.39
CA GLU A 94 6.86 17.57 -2.86
C GLU A 94 5.85 18.06 -1.82
N PHE A 95 5.16 17.15 -1.12
CA PHE A 95 4.25 17.54 -0.04
C PHE A 95 5.00 18.17 1.13
N ARG A 96 6.24 17.73 1.46
CA ARG A 96 7.09 18.41 2.46
C ARG A 96 7.41 19.85 2.04
N ALA A 97 7.62 20.10 0.76
CA ALA A 97 7.89 21.44 0.25
C ALA A 97 6.66 22.35 0.42
N VAL A 98 5.48 21.86 0.04
CA VAL A 98 4.21 22.59 0.20
C VAL A 98 3.88 22.84 1.68
N PHE A 99 4.03 21.84 2.54
CA PHE A 99 3.72 21.97 3.98
C PHE A 99 4.66 22.96 4.68
N ARG A 100 5.96 22.95 4.34
CA ARG A 100 6.93 23.95 4.84
C ARG A 100 6.64 25.35 4.34
N LYS A 101 6.04 25.50 3.15
CA LYS A 101 5.64 26.79 2.61
C LYS A 101 4.37 27.30 3.30
N ALA A 102 3.39 26.42 3.53
CA ALA A 102 2.18 26.73 4.30
C ALA A 102 2.50 27.15 5.75
N LEU A 103 3.37 26.41 6.44
CA LEU A 103 3.81 26.74 7.81
C LEU A 103 4.60 28.06 7.89
N ARG A 104 5.33 28.45 6.84
CA ARG A 104 6.04 29.73 6.76
C ARG A 104 5.17 30.93 6.35
N LEU A 105 3.97 30.68 5.84
CA LEU A 105 2.98 31.75 5.58
C LEU A 105 2.03 31.96 6.76
N CYS A 106 1.92 30.97 7.65
CA CYS A 106 1.01 31.01 8.81
C CYS A 106 1.68 31.55 10.08
N CYS A 107 2.95 31.95 10.01
CA CYS A 107 3.75 32.61 11.05
C CYS A 107 4.51 33.77 10.40
#